data_AF-A0A229SK43-F1
#
_entry.id   AF-A0A229SK43-F1
#
_cell.length_a   1.000
_cell.length_b   1.000
_cell.length_c   1.000
_cell.angle_alpha   90.00
_cell.angle_beta   90.00
_cell.angle_gamma   90.00
#
_symmetry.space_group_name_H-M   'P 1'
#
loop_
_entity.id
_entity.type
_entity.pdbx_description
1 polymer ?
#
loop_
_entity_poly.entity_id
_entity_poly.type
_entity_poly.pdbx_seq_one_letter_code
_entity_poly.pdbx_strand_id
1 'polypeptide(L)'
;MRTSALNRRLAAVAAGLLVLGLLPGTAADAVVPAAPQAAKPQADRLNRGVVSVHTAAGNRVGWRLLADDPPGVAFNVYRDGTRVTGTPVSGPTSFLDTGAPAGARYTVRAVVGGAEVMSTFAAAKSLTLDSGVAAGTGTGGDTRLLTA
;
A
#
# COMPACT_ATOMS: atom_id res chain seq x y z
N MET A 1 -31.43 -15.48 28.47
CA MET A 1 -32.10 -14.59 29.45
C MET A 1 -31.20 -14.43 30.68
N ARG A 2 -30.48 -13.32 30.79
CA ARG A 2 -29.73 -12.93 31.99
C ARG A 2 -29.95 -11.42 32.22
N THR A 3 -30.99 -11.17 33.00
CA THR A 3 -31.23 -10.05 33.93
C THR A 3 -30.44 -8.76 33.73
N SER A 4 -31.13 -7.76 33.20
CA SER A 4 -30.85 -6.34 33.35
C SER A 4 -31.12 -5.90 34.80
N ALA A 5 -30.22 -5.10 35.39
CA ALA A 5 -30.52 -4.31 36.58
C ALA A 5 -30.07 -2.85 36.33
N LEU A 6 -31.07 -2.00 36.08
CA LEU A 6 -30.96 -0.54 36.13
C LEU A 6 -30.72 -0.10 37.58
N ASN A 7 -29.72 0.75 37.82
CA ASN A 7 -29.67 1.57 39.03
C ASN A 7 -29.80 3.06 38.67
N ARG A 8 -31.05 3.55 38.75
CA ARG A 8 -31.38 4.95 39.03
C ARG A 8 -30.99 5.25 40.48
N ARG A 9 -30.48 6.46 40.78
CA ARG A 9 -31.12 7.47 41.65
C ARG A 9 -30.34 8.79 41.60
N LEU A 10 -31.13 9.87 41.63
CA LEU A 10 -30.73 11.26 41.56
C LEU A 10 -30.13 11.78 42.88
N ALA A 11 -29.29 12.81 42.73
CA ALA A 11 -29.15 14.06 43.49
C ALA A 11 -29.16 14.04 45.04
N ALA A 12 -28.16 14.67 45.65
CA ALA A 12 -28.35 15.92 46.39
C ALA A 12 -27.02 16.55 46.84
N VAL A 13 -27.04 17.88 46.84
CA VAL A 13 -26.03 18.86 47.24
C VAL A 13 -25.68 18.75 48.72
N ALA A 14 -24.40 18.91 49.06
CA ALA A 14 -23.98 19.38 50.38
C ALA A 14 -23.04 20.58 50.19
N ALA A 15 -23.58 21.76 50.45
CA ALA A 15 -22.82 23.00 50.56
C ALA A 15 -22.08 23.00 51.91
N GLY A 16 -20.76 23.06 51.86
CA GLY A 16 -19.89 23.32 53.00
C GLY A 16 -18.91 24.41 52.63
N LEU A 17 -19.30 25.67 52.83
CA LEU A 17 -18.46 26.84 52.60
C LEU A 17 -17.65 27.11 53.88
N LEU A 18 -16.38 26.67 53.92
CA LEU A 18 -15.43 27.11 54.93
C LEU A 18 -14.45 28.09 54.26
N VAL A 19 -14.68 29.39 54.47
CA VAL A 19 -13.79 30.45 53.99
C VAL A 19 -12.67 30.65 55.02
N LEU A 20 -11.47 30.18 54.70
CA LEU A 20 -10.26 30.54 55.43
C LEU A 20 -9.06 30.57 54.45
N GLY A 21 -8.59 31.79 54.15
CA GLY A 21 -7.31 32.03 53.47
C GLY A 21 -7.37 32.14 51.95
N LEU A 22 -8.00 33.20 51.41
CA LEU A 22 -7.85 33.54 49.98
C LEU A 22 -6.54 34.31 49.77
N LEU A 23 -5.42 33.60 49.66
CA LEU A 23 -4.33 34.07 48.81
C LEU A 23 -4.77 33.82 47.37
N PRO A 24 -4.71 34.79 46.44
CA PRO A 24 -4.81 34.49 45.01
C PRO A 24 -3.55 33.71 44.62
N GLY A 25 -3.57 32.40 44.88
CA GLY A 25 -2.66 31.46 44.24
C GLY A 25 -3.06 31.41 42.78
N THR A 26 -2.51 32.30 41.96
CA THR A 26 -2.53 32.12 40.52
C THR A 26 -1.71 30.87 40.25
N ALA A 27 -2.36 29.71 40.17
CA ALA A 27 -1.82 28.62 39.40
C ALA A 27 -1.67 29.19 37.98
N ALA A 28 -0.48 29.66 37.66
CA ALA A 28 -0.12 29.94 36.30
C ALA A 28 -0.27 28.60 35.59
N ASP A 29 -1.35 28.45 34.81
CA ASP A 29 -1.42 27.43 33.79
C ASP A 29 -0.20 27.68 32.91
N ALA A 30 0.86 26.94 33.18
CA ALA A 30 2.01 26.91 32.33
C ALA A 30 1.52 26.30 31.03
N VAL A 31 1.15 27.15 30.07
CA VAL A 31 0.98 26.76 28.68
C VAL A 31 2.34 26.24 28.25
N VAL A 32 2.55 24.93 28.40
CA VAL A 32 3.71 24.26 27.85
C VAL A 32 3.57 24.44 26.34
N PRO A 33 4.47 25.19 25.66
CA PRO A 33 4.38 25.32 24.23
C PRO A 33 4.45 23.92 23.63
N ALA A 34 3.46 23.59 22.79
CA ALA A 34 3.46 22.32 22.08
C ALA A 34 4.79 22.20 21.33
N ALA A 35 5.56 21.15 21.64
CA ALA A 35 6.80 20.88 20.94
C ALA A 35 6.51 20.83 19.43
N PRO A 36 7.33 21.47 18.58
CA PRO A 36 7.09 21.45 17.15
C PRO A 36 7.02 19.99 16.67
N GLN A 37 5.86 19.59 16.16
CA GLN A 37 5.71 18.29 15.53
C GLN A 37 6.55 18.31 14.26
N ALA A 38 7.57 17.46 14.20
CA ALA A 38 8.36 17.29 13.00
C ALA A 38 7.43 16.95 11.84
N ALA A 39 7.53 17.71 10.74
CA ALA A 39 6.78 17.41 9.53
C ALA A 39 7.16 16.00 9.06
N LYS A 40 6.16 15.17 8.73
CA LYS A 40 6.42 13.85 8.17
C LYS A 40 7.15 14.02 6.83
N PRO A 41 8.19 13.22 6.54
CA PRO A 41 8.84 13.28 5.24
C PRO A 41 7.82 13.03 4.14
N GLN A 42 7.88 13.86 3.09
CA GLN A 42 7.07 13.65 1.90
C GLN A 42 7.62 12.44 1.13
N ALA A 43 6.76 11.45 0.88
CA ALA A 43 7.09 10.28 0.09
C ALA A 43 6.35 10.32 -1.25
N ASP A 44 7.04 9.90 -2.32
CA ASP A 44 6.45 9.80 -3.64
C ASP A 44 5.41 8.68 -3.71
N ARG A 45 4.35 8.93 -4.49
CA ARG A 45 3.29 7.95 -4.77
C ARG A 45 3.72 7.03 -5.90
N LEU A 46 4.27 5.88 -5.55
CA LEU A 46 4.73 4.90 -6.52
C LEU A 46 3.69 3.82 -6.80
N ASN A 47 3.67 3.36 -8.04
CA ASN A 47 2.99 2.11 -8.38
C ASN A 47 3.82 0.89 -7.92
N ARG A 48 3.20 -0.30 -7.98
CA ARG A 48 3.81 -1.57 -7.57
C ARG A 48 5.09 -1.91 -8.35
N GLY A 49 5.26 -1.33 -9.54
CA GLY A 49 6.46 -1.51 -10.36
C GLY A 49 6.69 -2.94 -10.79
N VAL A 50 5.64 -3.62 -11.25
CA VAL A 50 5.76 -5.03 -11.65
C VAL A 50 6.61 -5.12 -12.91
N VAL A 51 7.66 -5.94 -12.87
CA VAL A 51 8.54 -6.25 -14.01
C VAL A 51 8.56 -7.76 -14.21
N SER A 52 8.54 -8.20 -15.46
CA SER A 52 8.70 -9.61 -15.83
C SER A 52 9.91 -9.76 -16.75
N VAL A 53 10.80 -10.69 -16.42
CA VAL A 53 11.94 -11.09 -17.27
C VAL A 53 11.75 -12.54 -17.68
N HIS A 54 11.74 -12.78 -18.99
CA HIS A 54 11.63 -14.13 -19.52
C HIS A 54 12.96 -14.90 -19.45
N THR A 55 12.89 -16.18 -19.12
CA THR A 55 14.01 -17.12 -19.05
C THR A 55 13.59 -18.47 -19.62
N ALA A 56 14.54 -19.39 -19.83
CA ALA A 56 14.23 -20.75 -20.26
C ALA A 56 13.30 -21.52 -19.30
N ALA A 57 13.27 -21.16 -18.02
CA ALA A 57 12.39 -21.79 -17.04
C ALA A 57 10.99 -21.16 -16.97
N GLY A 58 10.74 -20.03 -17.63
CA GLY A 58 9.54 -19.21 -17.49
C GLY A 58 9.87 -17.78 -17.10
N ASN A 59 8.92 -17.09 -16.45
CA ASN A 59 9.03 -15.66 -16.16
C ASN A 59 9.40 -15.38 -14.71
N ARG A 60 10.52 -14.69 -14.48
CA ARG A 60 10.86 -14.11 -13.18
C ARG A 60 10.16 -12.76 -13.04
N VAL A 61 9.16 -12.71 -12.17
CA VAL A 61 8.35 -11.51 -11.90
C VAL A 61 8.87 -10.85 -10.62
N GLY A 62 9.20 -9.57 -10.67
CA GLY A 62 9.65 -8.76 -9.53
C GLY A 62 8.77 -7.52 -9.32
N TRP A 63 8.69 -7.04 -8.09
CA TRP A 63 7.92 -5.84 -7.74
C TRP A 63 8.53 -5.10 -6.55
N ARG A 64 8.04 -3.88 -6.30
CA ARG A 64 8.45 -3.05 -5.17
C ARG A 64 7.71 -3.45 -3.89
N LEU A 65 8.42 -3.45 -2.77
CA LEU A 65 7.84 -3.23 -1.45
C LEU A 65 7.65 -1.72 -1.29
N LEU A 66 6.42 -1.26 -1.05
CA LEU A 66 6.09 0.16 -0.94
C LEU A 66 6.13 0.61 0.52
N ALA A 67 6.30 1.92 0.72
CA ALA A 67 6.37 2.50 2.06
C ALA A 67 5.06 2.36 2.86
N ASP A 68 3.92 2.20 2.19
CA ASP A 68 2.60 2.00 2.79
C ASP A 68 2.28 0.51 3.04
N ASP A 69 3.16 -0.41 2.63
CA ASP A 69 2.98 -1.82 2.95
C ASP A 69 3.33 -2.08 4.42
N PRO A 70 2.44 -2.71 5.21
CA PRO A 70 2.74 -3.03 6.59
C PRO A 70 3.79 -4.16 6.69
N PRO A 71 4.50 -4.26 7.83
CA PRO A 71 5.34 -5.42 8.11
C PRO A 71 4.57 -6.72 7.97
N GLY A 72 5.19 -7.73 7.36
CA GLY A 72 4.56 -9.04 7.15
C GLY A 72 3.54 -9.09 6.02
N VAL A 73 3.42 -8.04 5.18
CA VAL A 73 2.64 -8.10 3.93
C VAL A 73 3.08 -9.30 3.08
N ALA A 74 2.11 -9.94 2.44
CA ALA A 74 2.35 -10.96 1.42
C ALA A 74 1.74 -10.54 0.08
N PHE A 75 2.02 -11.28 -0.99
CA PHE A 75 1.60 -10.87 -2.34
C PHE A 75 1.04 -12.04 -3.16
N ASN A 76 -0.09 -11.80 -3.83
CA ASN A 76 -0.59 -12.68 -4.87
C ASN A 76 -0.17 -12.16 -6.23
N VAL A 77 0.34 -13.07 -7.07
CA VAL A 77 0.69 -12.80 -8.46
C VAL A 77 -0.38 -13.36 -9.37
N TYR A 78 -0.77 -12.56 -10.35
CA TYR A 78 -1.77 -12.88 -11.37
C TYR A 78 -1.15 -12.80 -12.75
N ARG A 79 -1.34 -13.84 -13.57
CA ARG A 79 -1.04 -13.87 -15.00
C ARG A 79 -2.34 -13.74 -15.78
N ASP A 80 -2.44 -12.71 -16.62
CA ASP A 80 -3.61 -12.45 -17.47
C ASP A 80 -4.94 -12.50 -16.70
N GLY A 81 -4.92 -12.01 -15.46
CA GLY A 81 -6.08 -11.98 -14.56
C GLY A 81 -6.31 -13.25 -13.73
N THR A 82 -5.58 -14.33 -13.97
CA THR A 82 -5.67 -15.58 -13.20
C THR A 82 -4.56 -15.63 -12.14
N ARG A 83 -4.90 -15.97 -10.90
CA ARG A 83 -3.88 -16.12 -9.84
C ARG A 83 -2.99 -17.32 -10.15
N VAL A 84 -1.68 -17.12 -10.14
CA VAL A 84 -0.66 -18.18 -10.39
C VAL A 84 0.11 -18.58 -9.12
N THR A 85 -0.08 -17.85 -8.04
CA THR A 85 0.47 -18.17 -6.72
C THR A 85 -0.48 -19.12 -5.99
N GLY A 86 0.02 -20.28 -5.53
CA GLY A 86 -0.76 -21.20 -4.69
C GLY A 86 -0.98 -20.65 -3.28
N THR A 87 0.04 -20.03 -2.71
CA THR A 87 0.00 -19.28 -1.45
C THR A 87 0.56 -17.88 -1.67
N PRO A 88 0.10 -16.85 -0.92
CA PRO A 88 0.69 -15.52 -0.98
C PRO A 88 2.20 -15.56 -0.71
N VAL A 89 2.98 -14.86 -1.52
CA VAL A 89 4.43 -14.77 -1.40
C VAL A 89 4.78 -13.83 -0.25
N SER A 90 5.37 -14.36 0.82
CA SER A 90 5.91 -13.60 1.96
C SER A 90 7.43 -13.66 1.96
N GLY A 91 8.11 -12.54 2.22
CA GLY A 91 9.57 -12.46 2.19
C GLY A 91 10.08 -11.81 0.90
N PRO A 92 10.46 -12.58 -0.14
CA PRO A 92 10.96 -12.00 -1.37
C PRO A 92 9.85 -11.28 -2.14
N THR A 93 10.15 -10.11 -2.69
CA THR A 93 9.27 -9.41 -3.65
C THR A 93 9.51 -9.89 -5.09
N SER A 94 9.54 -11.22 -5.25
CA SER A 94 9.66 -11.85 -6.56
C SER A 94 9.01 -13.23 -6.58
N PHE A 95 8.58 -13.67 -7.77
CA PHE A 95 7.97 -14.96 -8.02
C PHE A 95 8.45 -15.52 -9.36
N LEU A 96 8.66 -16.83 -9.45
CA LEU A 96 8.93 -17.51 -10.71
C LEU A 96 7.65 -18.21 -11.19
N ASP A 97 7.12 -17.74 -12.31
CA ASP A 97 6.01 -18.39 -13.01
C ASP A 97 6.57 -19.38 -14.04
N THR A 98 6.78 -20.62 -13.60
CA THR A 98 7.41 -21.68 -14.38
C THR A 98 6.59 -22.03 -15.62
N GLY A 99 7.25 -22.17 -16.77
CA GLY A 99 6.62 -22.53 -18.04
C GLY A 99 5.74 -21.44 -18.66
N ALA A 100 5.71 -20.24 -18.08
CA ALA A 100 4.95 -19.13 -18.63
C ALA A 100 5.56 -18.62 -19.95
N PRO A 101 4.73 -18.21 -20.93
CA PRO A 101 5.22 -17.68 -22.20
C PRO A 101 5.84 -16.28 -22.00
N ALA A 102 6.80 -15.91 -22.86
CA ALA A 102 7.53 -14.64 -22.77
C ALA A 102 6.63 -13.40 -22.75
N GLY A 103 5.50 -13.43 -23.47
CA GLY A 103 4.55 -12.31 -23.57
C GLY A 103 3.49 -12.24 -22.46
N ALA A 104 3.54 -13.11 -21.45
CA ALA A 104 2.57 -13.13 -20.36
C ALA A 104 2.56 -11.80 -19.58
N ARG A 105 1.37 -11.32 -19.22
CA ARG A 105 1.21 -10.05 -18.50
C ARG A 105 0.86 -10.29 -17.04
N TYR A 106 1.53 -9.57 -16.15
CA TYR A 106 1.39 -9.77 -14.72
C TYR A 106 0.79 -8.57 -14.00
N THR A 107 0.05 -8.87 -12.94
CA THR A 107 -0.33 -7.91 -11.90
C THR A 107 -0.02 -8.54 -10.54
N VAL A 108 0.25 -7.70 -9.53
CA VAL A 108 0.58 -8.14 -8.18
C VAL A 108 -0.33 -7.41 -7.20
N ARG A 109 -0.91 -8.15 -6.26
CA ARG A 109 -1.82 -7.63 -5.25
C ARG A 109 -1.28 -7.92 -3.86
N ALA A 110 -1.27 -6.91 -3.00
CA ALA A 110 -0.86 -7.07 -1.61
C ALA A 110 -1.93 -7.84 -0.82
N VAL A 111 -1.49 -8.58 0.18
CA VAL A 111 -2.31 -9.35 1.11
C VAL A 111 -1.92 -8.92 2.52
N VAL A 112 -2.86 -8.35 3.25
CA VAL A 112 -2.68 -7.85 4.62
C VAL A 112 -3.74 -8.48 5.50
N GLY A 113 -3.33 -9.12 6.60
CA GLY A 113 -4.26 -9.81 7.50
C GLY A 113 -5.09 -10.90 6.81
N GLY A 114 -4.56 -11.50 5.73
CA GLY A 114 -5.26 -12.54 4.96
C GLY A 114 -6.21 -12.02 3.87
N ALA A 115 -6.41 -10.70 3.76
CA ALA A 115 -7.26 -10.10 2.72
C ALA A 115 -6.43 -9.40 1.65
N GLU A 116 -6.86 -9.49 0.38
CA GLU A 116 -6.26 -8.68 -0.68
C GLU A 116 -6.62 -7.21 -0.48
N VAL A 117 -5.60 -6.35 -0.55
CA VAL A 117 -5.78 -4.91 -0.51
C VAL A 117 -5.22 -4.31 -1.80
N MET A 118 -5.98 -3.37 -2.35
CA MET A 118 -5.45 -2.52 -3.41
C MET A 118 -4.67 -1.43 -2.71
N SER A 119 -3.36 -1.35 -2.95
CA SER A 119 -2.65 -0.12 -2.58
C SER A 119 -3.27 1.02 -3.39
N THR A 120 -3.52 2.14 -2.73
CA THR A 120 -4.14 3.34 -3.31
C THR A 120 -3.36 3.89 -4.52
N PHE A 121 -2.09 3.48 -4.70
CA PHE A 121 -1.23 3.88 -5.80
C PHE A 121 -0.86 2.74 -6.76
N ALA A 122 -1.26 1.50 -6.47
CA ALA A 122 -0.68 0.32 -7.11
C ALA A 122 -1.73 -0.50 -7.89
N ALA A 123 -2.00 -0.05 -9.12
CA ALA A 123 -2.71 -0.84 -10.11
C ALA A 123 -2.13 -0.55 -11.51
N ALA A 124 -0.99 -1.16 -11.82
CA ALA A 124 -0.39 -1.11 -13.14
C ALA A 124 0.00 -2.52 -13.61
N LYS A 125 -0.22 -2.80 -14.90
CA LYS A 125 0.25 -4.03 -15.55
C LYS A 125 1.79 -4.04 -15.61
N SER A 126 2.39 -5.22 -15.70
CA SER A 126 3.84 -5.38 -15.74
C SER A 126 4.50 -4.77 -16.98
N LEU A 127 5.70 -4.21 -16.80
CA LEU A 127 6.65 -4.04 -17.89
C LEU A 127 7.30 -5.39 -18.20
N THR A 128 7.34 -5.76 -19.47
CA THR A 128 7.87 -7.07 -19.90
C THR A 128 9.16 -6.87 -20.67
N LEU A 129 10.20 -7.60 -20.29
CA LEU A 129 11.51 -7.58 -20.92
C LEU A 129 11.74 -8.95 -21.57
N ASP A 130 11.75 -8.96 -22.90
CA ASP A 130 12.20 -10.08 -23.71
C ASP A 130 13.57 -9.77 -24.33
N SER A 131 14.38 -10.79 -24.58
CA SER A 131 15.70 -10.65 -25.21
C SER A 131 15.60 -10.36 -26.72
N GLY A 132 14.38 -10.12 -27.26
CA GLY A 132 14.07 -10.03 -28.67
C GLY A 132 13.65 -8.64 -29.16
N VAL A 133 13.58 -7.62 -28.30
CA VAL A 133 13.40 -6.23 -28.73
C VAL A 133 14.69 -5.74 -29.41
N ALA A 134 14.72 -5.92 -30.73
CA ALA A 134 15.47 -5.03 -31.60
C ALA A 134 14.99 -3.60 -31.31
N ALA A 135 15.94 -2.71 -31.02
CA ALA A 135 15.70 -1.28 -30.95
C ALA A 135 14.87 -0.87 -32.17
N GLY A 136 13.64 -0.40 -31.94
CA GLY A 136 12.82 0.19 -32.98
C GLY A 136 13.47 1.48 -33.45
N THR A 137 14.43 1.40 -34.38
CA THR A 137 14.84 2.54 -35.19
C THR A 137 13.70 2.82 -36.14
N GLY A 138 13.04 3.97 -35.94
CA GLY A 138 12.03 4.44 -36.85
C GLY A 138 12.60 4.57 -38.26
N THR A 139 11.89 3.99 -39.23
CA THR A 139 11.98 4.39 -40.63
C THR A 139 10.55 4.56 -41.10
N GLY A 140 10.12 5.82 -41.17
CA GLY A 140 8.87 6.20 -41.81
C GLY A 140 8.93 5.79 -43.28
N GLY A 141 8.08 4.86 -43.67
CA GLY A 141 7.76 4.59 -45.06
C GLY A 141 6.74 5.61 -45.56
N ASP A 142 7.17 6.86 -45.78
CA ASP A 142 6.48 7.74 -46.72
C ASP A 142 7.01 7.40 -48.11
N THR A 143 6.26 6.59 -48.83
CA THR A 143 6.43 6.40 -50.27
C THR A 143 5.07 6.61 -50.91
N ARG A 144 4.64 7.87 -50.93
CA ARG A 144 3.71 8.36 -51.95
C ARG A 144 4.40 8.31 -53.31
N LEU A 145 4.28 7.17 -53.99
CA LEU A 145 4.46 7.07 -55.43
C LEU A 145 3.30 7.80 -56.11
N LEU A 146 3.57 8.97 -56.68
CA LEU A 146 2.73 9.55 -57.72
C LEU A 146 2.83 8.68 -58.97
N THR A 147 1.72 8.08 -59.42
CA THR A 147 1.42 7.78 -60.82
C THR A 147 -0.07 7.45 -60.94
N ALA A 148 -0.83 8.39 -61.47
CA ALA A 148 -1.90 8.26 -62.48
C ALA A 148 -2.53 9.64 -62.67
#